data_AF-A0A847LDF3-F1
#
_entry.id   AF-A0A847LDF3-F1
#
_cell.length_a   1.000
_cell.length_b   1.000
_cell.length_c   1.000
_cell.angle_alpha   90.00
_cell.angle_beta   90.00
_cell.angle_gamma   90.00
#
_symmetry.space_group_name_H-M   'P 1'
#
loop_
_entity.id
_entity.type
_entity.pdbx_description
1 polymer ?
#
loop_
_entity_poly.entity_id
_entity_poly.type
_entity_poly.pdbx_seq_one_letter_code
_entity_poly.pdbx_strand_id
1 'polypeptide(L)'
;MSRRFAALLPLAVLAGLAAALGAWWALRLVGPQPRVVDASRVEHCLQAFIAFRKSGDDLRLQEDLRQANIPRAEFEKVIDRFVHYRISKSSLDQAKKLLEVFKEGYNIYPEKVVETTRPASPALSFQLDAEVLTIFTEKPELVREAFGS
;
A
#
# COMPACT_ATOMS: atom_id res chain seq x y z
N MET A 1 7.33 -38.16 53.22
CA MET A 1 6.67 -36.91 52.76
C MET A 1 6.94 -36.70 51.27
N SER A 2 6.21 -37.36 50.37
CA SER A 2 6.53 -37.28 48.92
C SER A 2 5.34 -37.45 47.96
N ARG A 3 4.10 -37.64 48.46
CA ARG A 3 2.91 -37.86 47.61
C ARG A 3 2.10 -36.59 47.26
N ARG A 4 2.40 -35.42 47.85
CA ARG A 4 1.66 -34.17 47.60
C ARG A 4 2.12 -33.38 46.37
N PHE A 5 3.32 -33.67 45.84
CA PHE A 5 3.87 -32.95 44.68
C PHE A 5 3.35 -33.48 43.33
N ALA A 6 2.94 -34.74 43.25
CA ALA A 6 2.51 -35.36 41.99
C ALA A 6 1.14 -34.86 41.49
N ALA A 7 0.27 -34.37 42.37
CA ALA A 7 -1.09 -33.94 42.02
C ALA A 7 -1.18 -32.46 41.58
N LEU A 8 -0.17 -31.64 41.86
CA LEU A 8 -0.15 -30.20 41.54
C LEU A 8 0.48 -29.90 40.17
N LEU A 9 1.38 -30.78 39.70
CA LEU A 9 2.00 -30.72 38.37
C LEU A 9 1.01 -30.63 37.19
N PRO A 10 -0.04 -31.46 37.09
CA PRO A 10 -0.96 -31.38 35.94
C PRO A 10 -1.78 -30.08 35.93
N LEU A 11 -2.11 -29.55 37.11
CA LEU A 11 -2.89 -28.32 37.27
C LEU A 11 -2.07 -27.07 36.90
N ALA A 12 -0.78 -27.05 37.26
CA ALA A 12 0.16 -26.00 36.87
C ALA A 12 0.45 -26.01 35.35
N VAL A 13 0.54 -27.19 34.73
CA VAL A 13 0.73 -27.32 33.27
C VAL A 13 -0.49 -26.83 32.49
N LEU A 14 -1.71 -27.19 32.94
CA LEU A 14 -2.95 -26.70 32.34
C LEU A 14 -3.11 -25.18 32.47
N ALA A 15 -2.78 -24.61 33.63
CA ALA A 15 -2.79 -23.17 33.83
C ALA A 15 -1.77 -22.44 32.94
N GLY A 16 -0.56 -23.00 32.78
CA GLY A 16 0.47 -22.48 31.89
C GLY A 16 0.05 -22.51 30.41
N LEU A 17 -0.59 -23.60 29.96
CA LEU A 17 -1.13 -23.71 28.60
C LEU A 17 -2.27 -22.72 28.35
N ALA A 18 -3.20 -22.57 29.31
CA ALA A 18 -4.28 -21.60 29.20
C ALA A 18 -3.76 -20.15 29.15
N ALA A 19 -2.74 -19.83 29.95
CA ALA A 19 -2.09 -18.53 29.92
C ALA A 19 -1.35 -18.27 28.59
N ALA A 20 -0.65 -19.27 28.05
CA ALA A 20 0.01 -19.16 26.76
C ALA A 20 -0.99 -18.98 25.61
N LEU A 21 -2.10 -19.72 25.62
CA LEU A 21 -3.17 -19.57 24.64
C LEU A 21 -3.88 -18.21 24.76
N GLY A 22 -4.13 -17.74 25.98
CA GLY A 22 -4.71 -16.42 26.24
C GLY A 22 -3.81 -15.29 25.77
N ALA A 23 -2.50 -15.38 26.04
CA ALA A 23 -1.52 -14.40 25.57
C ALA A 23 -1.39 -14.40 24.03
N TRP A 24 -1.37 -15.58 23.40
CA TRP A 24 -1.32 -15.70 21.94
C TRP A 24 -2.57 -15.10 21.28
N TRP A 25 -3.75 -15.35 21.84
CA TRP A 25 -5.00 -14.81 21.32
C TRP A 25 -5.10 -13.29 21.51
N ALA A 26 -4.65 -12.78 22.66
CA ALA A 26 -4.56 -11.34 22.92
C ALA A 26 -3.60 -10.63 21.95
N LEU A 27 -2.42 -11.22 21.66
CA LEU A 27 -1.47 -10.65 20.69
C LEU A 27 -2.04 -10.57 19.27
N ARG A 28 -2.90 -11.52 18.86
CA ARG A 28 -3.56 -11.45 17.55
C ARG A 28 -4.63 -10.37 17.45
N LEU A 29 -5.29 -10.02 18.55
CA LEU A 29 -6.29 -8.95 18.58
C LEU A 29 -5.68 -7.54 18.58
N VAL A 30 -4.42 -7.41 19.00
CA VAL A 30 -3.69 -6.13 19.09
C VAL A 30 -2.87 -5.84 17.82
N GLY A 31 -2.89 -6.74 16.83
CA GLY A 31 -2.21 -6.55 15.55
C GLY A 31 -2.78 -5.39 14.72
N PRO A 32 -2.00 -4.83 13.78
CA PRO A 32 -2.48 -3.78 12.89
C PRO A 32 -3.66 -4.30 12.06
N GLN A 33 -4.66 -3.43 11.83
CA GLN A 33 -5.82 -3.81 11.04
C GLN A 33 -5.52 -3.69 9.55
N PRO A 34 -5.88 -4.71 8.74
CA PRO A 34 -5.68 -4.64 7.31
C PRO A 34 -6.45 -3.45 6.73
N ARG A 35 -5.80 -2.75 5.79
CA ARG A 35 -6.36 -1.59 5.09
C ARG A 35 -6.59 -1.92 3.63
N VAL A 36 -7.74 -1.49 3.12
CA VAL A 36 -8.03 -1.50 1.69
C VAL A 36 -7.44 -0.23 1.09
N VAL A 37 -6.62 -0.41 0.06
CA VAL A 37 -6.07 0.71 -0.73
C VAL A 37 -7.03 0.98 -1.87
N ASP A 38 -7.67 2.14 -1.86
CA ASP A 38 -8.52 2.58 -2.97
C ASP A 38 -7.66 3.23 -4.07
N ALA A 39 -7.46 2.50 -5.18
CA ALA A 39 -6.69 2.96 -6.33
C ALA A 39 -7.56 3.57 -7.45
N SER A 40 -8.86 3.78 -7.21
CA SER A 40 -9.81 4.25 -8.23
C SER A 40 -9.42 5.58 -8.86
N ARG A 41 -8.90 6.52 -8.07
CA ARG A 41 -8.40 7.80 -8.56
C ARG A 41 -7.21 7.64 -9.51
N VAL A 42 -6.23 6.83 -9.11
CA VAL A 42 -5.02 6.57 -9.92
C VAL A 42 -5.37 5.84 -11.21
N GLU A 43 -6.35 4.94 -11.16
CA GLU A 43 -6.91 4.30 -12.34
C GLU A 43 -7.53 5.32 -13.32
N HIS A 44 -8.35 6.25 -12.84
CA HIS A 44 -8.91 7.32 -13.69
C HIS A 44 -7.82 8.18 -14.32
N CYS A 45 -6.77 8.55 -13.56
CA CYS A 45 -5.61 9.25 -14.13
C CYS A 45 -4.97 8.45 -15.27
N LEU A 46 -4.80 7.14 -15.08
CA LEU A 46 -4.17 6.28 -16.08
C LEU A 46 -5.03 6.13 -17.34
N GLN A 47 -6.36 6.00 -17.18
CA GLN A 47 -7.31 5.96 -18.29
C GLN A 47 -7.35 7.28 -19.08
N ALA A 48 -7.38 8.42 -18.38
CA ALA A 48 -7.29 9.74 -19.00
C ALA A 48 -5.98 9.91 -19.78
N PHE A 49 -4.86 9.44 -19.21
CA PHE A 49 -3.57 9.45 -19.90
C PHE A 49 -3.55 8.55 -21.15
N ILE A 50 -4.14 7.36 -21.10
CA ILE A 50 -4.30 6.48 -22.27
C ILE A 50 -5.09 7.18 -23.37
N ALA A 51 -6.24 7.78 -23.02
CA ALA A 51 -7.09 8.50 -23.96
C ALA A 51 -6.35 9.69 -24.59
N PHE A 52 -5.62 10.46 -23.78
CA PHE A 52 -4.78 11.56 -24.22
C PHE A 52 -3.67 11.09 -25.17
N ARG A 53 -2.96 10.01 -24.85
CA ARG A 53 -1.90 9.47 -25.72
C ARG A 53 -2.41 9.03 -27.09
N LYS A 54 -3.65 8.53 -27.16
CA LYS A 54 -4.27 8.08 -28.42
C LYS A 54 -4.77 9.25 -29.27
N SER A 55 -5.31 10.29 -28.64
CA SER A 55 -5.99 11.40 -29.32
C SER A 55 -5.12 12.65 -29.51
N GLY A 56 -4.15 12.87 -28.63
CA GLY A 56 -3.39 14.13 -28.53
C GLY A 56 -4.20 15.32 -28.03
N ASP A 57 -5.44 15.11 -27.57
CA ASP A 57 -6.38 16.18 -27.24
C ASP A 57 -6.26 16.60 -25.77
N ASP A 58 -5.55 17.71 -25.54
CA ASP A 58 -5.36 18.26 -24.18
C ASP A 58 -6.66 18.86 -23.61
N LEU A 59 -7.57 19.37 -24.44
CA LEU A 59 -8.85 19.89 -23.96
C LEU A 59 -9.71 18.77 -23.39
N ARG A 60 -9.74 17.63 -24.09
CA ARG A 60 -10.39 16.43 -23.59
C ARG A 60 -9.76 15.92 -22.30
N LEU A 61 -8.43 15.90 -22.22
CA LEU A 61 -7.73 15.53 -20.98
C LEU A 61 -8.13 16.45 -19.82
N GLN A 62 -8.18 17.76 -20.03
CA GLN A 62 -8.59 18.71 -18.99
C GLN A 62 -10.03 18.47 -18.54
N GLU A 63 -10.94 18.16 -19.47
CA GLU A 63 -12.33 17.86 -19.15
C GLU A 63 -12.47 16.55 -18.35
N ASP A 64 -11.77 15.48 -18.75
CA ASP A 64 -11.76 14.20 -18.04
C ASP A 64 -11.24 14.39 -16.59
N LEU A 65 -10.17 15.17 -16.41
CA LEU A 65 -9.63 15.51 -15.09
C LEU A 65 -10.59 16.36 -14.26
N ARG A 66 -11.27 17.32 -14.89
CA ARG A 66 -12.26 18.19 -14.22
C ARG A 66 -13.46 17.38 -13.74
N GLN A 67 -13.97 16.45 -14.56
CA GLN A 67 -15.09 15.58 -14.18
C GLN A 67 -14.75 14.66 -13.01
N ALA A 68 -13.50 14.18 -12.96
CA ALA A 68 -13.01 13.38 -11.84
C ALA A 68 -12.59 14.21 -10.62
N ASN A 69 -12.68 15.55 -10.69
CA ASN A 69 -12.20 16.48 -9.66
C ASN A 69 -10.71 16.26 -9.30
N ILE A 70 -9.88 15.96 -10.31
CA ILE A 70 -8.45 15.70 -10.17
C ILE A 70 -7.67 16.93 -10.64
N PRO A 71 -6.87 17.58 -9.77
CA PRO A 71 -5.99 18.66 -10.19
C PRO A 71 -4.92 18.18 -11.19
N ARG A 72 -4.61 19.00 -12.20
CA ARG A 72 -3.54 18.70 -13.19
C ARG A 72 -2.21 18.32 -12.53
N ALA A 73 -1.81 19.05 -11.50
CA ALA A 73 -0.57 18.79 -10.76
C ALA A 73 -0.59 17.44 -10.00
N GLU A 74 -1.76 16.93 -9.62
CA GLU A 74 -1.89 15.62 -9.00
C GLU A 74 -1.82 14.51 -10.06
N PHE A 75 -2.49 14.71 -11.20
CA PHE A 75 -2.36 13.83 -12.36
C PHE A 75 -0.90 13.66 -12.79
N GLU A 76 -0.15 14.75 -12.94
CA GLU A 76 1.27 14.72 -13.32
C GLU A 76 2.11 13.90 -12.33
N LYS A 77 1.90 14.09 -11.02
CA LYS A 77 2.58 13.29 -9.98
C LYS A 77 2.27 11.81 -10.09
N VAL A 78 1.02 11.44 -10.37
CA VAL A 78 0.62 10.05 -10.56
C VAL A 78 1.38 9.44 -11.75
N ILE A 79 1.39 10.12 -12.90
CA ILE A 79 2.05 9.65 -14.11
C ILE A 79 3.57 9.54 -13.91
N ASP A 80 4.20 10.53 -13.29
CA ASP A 80 5.63 10.49 -12.94
C ASP A 80 5.97 9.27 -12.08
N ARG A 81 5.08 8.90 -11.15
CA ARG A 81 5.33 7.75 -10.28
C ARG A 81 5.21 6.42 -11.02
N PHE A 82 4.28 6.29 -11.97
CA PHE A 82 4.27 5.16 -12.89
C PHE A 82 5.56 5.08 -13.71
N VAL A 83 6.04 6.20 -14.25
CA VAL A 83 7.30 6.25 -15.02
C VAL A 83 8.49 5.81 -14.15
N HIS A 84 8.58 6.33 -12.92
CA HIS A 84 9.63 5.97 -11.97
C HIS A 84 9.70 4.45 -11.73
N TYR A 85 8.57 3.82 -11.43
CA TYR A 85 8.53 2.37 -11.16
C TYR A 85 8.71 1.51 -12.40
N ARG A 86 8.34 1.98 -13.60
CA ARG A 86 8.63 1.27 -14.85
C ARG A 86 10.12 1.22 -15.17
N ILE A 87 10.82 2.34 -14.97
CA ILE A 87 12.25 2.44 -15.29
C ILE A 87 13.08 1.56 -14.35
N SER A 88 12.69 1.45 -13.09
CA SER A 88 13.45 0.72 -12.07
C SER A 88 12.74 -0.56 -11.61
N LYS A 89 12.91 -1.66 -12.36
CA LYS A 89 12.32 -2.97 -12.03
C LYS A 89 12.71 -3.47 -10.63
N SER A 90 13.97 -3.28 -10.23
CA SER A 90 14.45 -3.66 -8.89
C SER A 90 13.72 -2.88 -7.77
N SER A 91 13.45 -1.59 -7.99
CA SER A 91 12.69 -0.81 -7.00
C SER A 91 11.20 -1.15 -7.00
N LEU A 92 10.63 -1.58 -8.14
CA LEU A 92 9.24 -2.05 -8.21
C LEU A 92 9.04 -3.31 -7.36
N ASP A 93 9.91 -4.31 -7.47
CA ASP A 93 9.77 -5.56 -6.71
C ASP A 93 9.92 -5.33 -5.20
N GLN A 94 10.82 -4.41 -4.80
CA GLN A 94 10.95 -4.00 -3.41
C GLN A 94 9.72 -3.22 -2.93
N ALA A 95 9.20 -2.31 -3.75
CA ALA A 95 8.03 -1.51 -3.43
C ALA A 95 6.75 -2.35 -3.31
N LYS A 96 6.61 -3.43 -4.09
CA LYS A 96 5.50 -4.39 -3.94
C LYS A 96 5.53 -5.09 -2.57
N LYS A 97 6.70 -5.43 -2.05
CA LYS A 97 6.82 -5.98 -0.69
C LYS A 97 6.38 -4.97 0.37
N LEU A 98 6.69 -3.69 0.16
CA LEU A 98 6.20 -2.61 1.01
C LEU A 98 4.68 -2.45 0.90
N LEU A 99 4.09 -2.63 -0.28
CA LEU A 99 2.63 -2.60 -0.44
C LEU A 99 1.93 -3.68 0.40
N GLU A 100 2.45 -4.90 0.43
CA GLU A 100 1.87 -5.99 1.25
C GLU A 100 1.86 -5.61 2.74
N VAL A 101 3.00 -5.16 3.26
CA VAL A 101 3.13 -4.72 4.65
C VAL A 101 2.23 -3.50 4.94
N PHE A 102 2.06 -2.59 3.98
CA PHE A 102 1.13 -1.48 4.11
C PHE A 102 -0.34 -1.95 4.19
N LYS A 103 -0.74 -2.89 3.31
CA LYS A 103 -2.08 -3.51 3.30
C LYS A 103 -2.37 -4.27 4.59
N GLU A 104 -1.36 -4.85 5.24
CA GLU A 104 -1.48 -5.48 6.57
C GLU A 104 -1.72 -4.48 7.71
N GLY A 105 -1.65 -3.18 7.44
CA GLY A 105 -1.93 -2.15 8.44
C GLY A 105 -0.69 -1.49 9.04
N TYR A 106 0.51 -1.80 8.56
CA TYR A 106 1.75 -1.13 9.02
C TYR A 106 1.98 0.21 8.33
N ASN A 107 2.43 1.22 9.10
CA ASN A 107 2.80 2.52 8.55
C ASN A 107 4.21 2.46 7.96
N ILE A 108 4.36 2.92 6.73
CA ILE A 108 5.64 2.94 6.03
C ILE A 108 6.18 4.38 6.01
N TYR A 109 7.30 4.56 6.70
CA TYR A 109 8.04 5.82 6.73
C TYR A 109 9.24 5.69 5.80
N PRO A 110 9.27 6.42 4.67
CA PRO A 110 10.46 6.44 3.84
C PRO A 110 11.61 7.06 4.65
N GLU A 111 12.73 6.34 4.73
CA GLU A 111 13.96 6.85 5.31
C GLU A 111 14.41 8.02 4.43
N LYS A 112 14.38 9.24 4.98
CA LYS A 112 14.48 10.51 4.25
C LYS A 112 15.58 10.50 3.17
N VAL A 113 15.19 10.58 1.90
CA VAL A 113 16.10 10.97 0.81
C VAL A 113 15.66 12.35 0.32
N VAL A 114 16.35 13.37 0.84
CA VAL A 114 16.36 14.79 0.42
C VAL A 114 14.97 15.39 0.14
N GLU A 115 14.35 15.94 1.20
CA GLU A 115 13.19 16.83 1.08
C GLU A 115 13.57 18.13 0.36
N THR A 116 13.29 18.24 -0.93
CA THR A 116 13.03 19.56 -1.53
C THR A 116 11.60 19.98 -1.19
N THR A 117 11.50 20.73 -0.10
CA THR A 117 10.44 21.72 0.18
C THR A 117 8.99 21.21 0.21
N ARG A 118 8.58 20.55 1.30
CA ARG A 118 7.30 20.74 2.06
C ARG A 118 7.17 19.60 3.08
N PRO A 119 6.83 19.85 4.36
CA PRO A 119 6.61 18.75 5.30
C PRO A 119 5.26 18.11 4.98
N ALA A 120 5.27 16.96 4.30
CA ALA A 120 4.09 16.10 4.20
C ALA A 120 3.85 15.46 5.57
N SER A 121 2.59 15.44 6.03
CA SER A 121 2.23 14.77 7.29
C SER A 121 2.69 13.30 7.27
N PRO A 122 3.17 12.73 8.39
CA PRO A 122 3.74 11.38 8.44
C PRO A 122 2.78 10.26 8.01
N ALA A 123 1.47 10.51 7.98
CA ALA A 123 0.45 9.55 7.55
C ALA A 123 0.23 9.48 6.03
N LEU A 124 0.80 10.39 5.24
CA LEU A 124 0.59 10.49 3.79
C LEU A 124 1.76 9.95 2.95
N SER A 125 2.85 9.52 3.58
CA SER A 125 4.14 9.33 2.88
C SER A 125 4.20 8.14 1.93
N PHE A 126 3.25 7.21 1.95
CA PHE A 126 3.22 6.04 1.06
C PHE A 126 1.87 5.82 0.36
N GLN A 127 0.87 6.65 0.62
CA GLN A 127 -0.49 6.42 0.12
C GLN A 127 -0.55 6.42 -1.42
N LEU A 128 0.07 7.43 -2.06
CA LEU A 128 0.14 7.50 -3.52
C LEU A 128 0.91 6.32 -4.11
N ASP A 129 2.02 5.94 -3.48
CA ASP A 129 2.82 4.79 -3.91
C ASP A 129 2.00 3.51 -3.81
N ALA A 130 1.24 3.34 -2.72
CA ALA A 130 0.38 2.19 -2.53
C ALA A 130 -0.70 2.10 -3.62
N GLU A 131 -1.34 3.22 -3.97
CA GLU A 131 -2.35 3.27 -5.05
C GLU A 131 -1.73 2.90 -6.41
N VAL A 132 -0.57 3.46 -6.74
CA VAL A 132 0.15 3.17 -7.99
C VAL A 132 0.60 1.70 -8.05
N LEU A 133 1.19 1.18 -6.97
CA LEU A 133 1.65 -0.20 -6.88
C LEU A 133 0.49 -1.20 -6.90
N THR A 134 -0.68 -0.79 -6.39
CA THR A 134 -1.92 -1.57 -6.49
C THR A 134 -2.30 -1.75 -7.95
N ILE A 135 -2.26 -0.70 -8.78
CA ILE A 135 -2.50 -0.81 -10.23
C ILE A 135 -1.45 -1.71 -10.92
N PHE A 136 -0.17 -1.59 -10.57
CA PHE A 136 0.88 -2.49 -11.11
C PHE A 136 0.68 -3.96 -10.76
N THR A 137 -0.08 -4.26 -9.70
CA THR A 137 -0.28 -5.61 -9.18
C THR A 137 -1.61 -6.20 -9.66
N GLU A 138 -2.67 -5.40 -9.60
CA GLU A 138 -4.05 -5.85 -9.85
C GLU A 138 -4.51 -5.59 -11.28
N LYS A 139 -3.96 -4.57 -11.96
CA LYS A 139 -4.35 -4.16 -13.33
C LYS A 139 -3.14 -3.87 -14.24
N PRO A 140 -2.19 -4.81 -14.39
CA PRO A 140 -0.97 -4.59 -15.17
C PRO A 140 -1.21 -4.28 -16.65
N GLU A 141 -2.34 -4.74 -17.21
CA GLU A 141 -2.78 -4.45 -18.57
C GLU A 141 -2.99 -2.95 -18.82
N LEU A 142 -3.55 -2.21 -17.86
CA LEU A 142 -3.73 -0.76 -17.97
C LEU A 142 -2.37 -0.05 -18.06
N VAL A 143 -1.38 -0.51 -17.28
CA VAL A 143 -0.03 0.05 -17.31
C VAL A 143 0.63 -0.20 -18.68
N ARG A 144 0.45 -1.40 -19.23
CA ARG A 144 0.96 -1.74 -20.57
C ARG A 144 0.30 -0.92 -21.67
N GLU A 145 -1.00 -0.67 -21.57
CA GLU A 145 -1.72 0.18 -22.52
C GLU A 145 -1.26 1.64 -22.43
N ALA A 146 -1.08 2.14 -21.21
CA ALA A 146 -0.65 3.52 -20.97
C ALA A 146 0.78 3.81 -21.43
N PHE A 147 1.71 2.87 -21.24
CA PHE A 147 3.13 3.15 -21.43
C PHE A 147 3.87 2.22 -22.40
N GLY A 148 3.19 1.24 -22.98
CA GLY A 148 3.78 0.21 -23.82
C GLY A 148 4.38 -0.95 -23.03
N SER A 149 4.85 -1.98 -23.75
CA SER A 149 5.61 -3.11 -23.21
C SER A 149 6.98 -2.69 -22.71
#